data_AF-A0A7K0VGQ5-F1
#
_entry.id   AF-A0A7K0VGQ5-F1
#
_cell.length_a   1.000
_cell.length_b   1.000
_cell.length_c   1.000
_cell.angle_alpha   90.00
_cell.angle_beta   90.00
_cell.angle_gamma   90.00
#
_symmetry.space_group_name_H-M   'P 1'
#
loop_
_entity.id
_entity.type
_entity.pdbx_description
1 polymer ?
#
loop_
_entity_poly.entity_id
_entity_poly.type
_entity_poly.pdbx_seq_one_letter_code
_entity_poly.pdbx_strand_id
1 'polypeptide(L)'
;MDLPHDAEHPAAEPLPRPPLPLPAPPVFMPPALPQTYDLAPAGFYTPRLQPPPDPGQFTPAWRTLFIAGWIGVLLGFAAVWQACRVAGIAPWWLGPETNQRAFVIIALPFVAPITAVVAGIARFRVACYIGVAAGIVTLVVALGDRNRFPGVAAVEAAIGCAGLLISVGAFAGRMRRPR
;
A
#
# COMPACT_ATOMS: atom_id res chain seq x y z
N MET A 1 41.34 88.44 64.86
CA MET A 1 41.51 87.07 64.34
C MET A 1 40.15 86.62 63.86
N ASP A 2 39.55 87.27 62.86
CA ASP A 2 39.95 87.41 61.44
C ASP A 2 39.89 86.09 60.66
N LEU A 3 38.70 85.87 60.07
CA LEU A 3 38.38 85.38 58.72
C LEU A 3 39.03 84.04 58.25
N PRO A 4 38.76 83.57 57.01
CA PRO A 4 37.57 82.81 56.62
C PRO A 4 38.00 81.53 55.86
N HIS A 5 37.07 80.68 55.38
CA HIS A 5 37.14 80.22 53.99
C HIS A 5 35.98 79.29 53.65
N ASP A 6 35.28 79.68 52.58
CA ASP A 6 34.45 78.84 51.74
C ASP A 6 35.19 77.54 51.38
N ALA A 7 34.61 76.40 51.76
CA ALA A 7 34.99 75.11 51.21
C ALA A 7 33.95 74.74 50.15
N GLU A 8 34.26 75.11 48.91
CA GLU A 8 33.59 74.62 47.71
C GLU A 8 33.54 73.09 47.74
N HIS A 9 32.34 72.55 47.54
CA HIS A 9 32.10 71.11 47.39
C HIS A 9 32.83 70.62 46.12
N PRO A 10 33.79 69.68 46.21
CA PRO A 10 34.40 69.14 45.00
C PRO A 10 33.35 68.31 44.24
N ALA A 11 33.18 68.65 42.97
CA ALA A 11 32.33 67.94 42.02
C ALA A 11 32.67 66.44 42.02
N ALA A 12 31.67 65.60 42.25
CA ALA A 12 31.81 64.15 42.21
C ALA A 12 32.32 63.71 40.82
N GLU A 13 33.52 63.13 40.79
CA GLU A 13 34.15 62.57 39.61
C GLU A 13 33.29 61.40 39.08
N PRO A 14 32.88 61.38 37.79
CA PRO A 14 32.08 60.30 37.25
C PRO A 14 32.90 59.00 37.21
N LEU A 15 32.38 57.94 37.83
CA LEU A 15 33.00 56.61 37.82
C LEU A 15 33.34 56.14 36.39
N PRO A 16 34.49 55.46 36.21
CA PRO A 16 34.88 54.92 34.91
C PRO A 16 33.86 53.90 34.42
N ARG A 17 33.41 54.04 33.16
CA ARG A 17 32.47 53.11 32.54
C ARG A 17 33.11 51.71 32.43
N PRO A 18 32.35 50.63 32.68
CA PRO A 18 32.86 49.29 32.46
C PRO A 18 33.21 49.08 30.96
N PRO A 19 34.28 48.33 30.66
CA PRO A 19 34.65 48.02 29.28
C PRO A 19 33.53 47.23 28.59
N LEU A 20 33.27 47.55 27.32
CA LEU A 20 32.29 46.84 26.50
C LEU A 20 32.67 45.35 26.39
N PRO A 21 31.69 44.43 26.39
CA PRO A 21 31.97 43.02 26.13
C PRO A 21 32.57 42.86 24.73
N LEU A 22 33.67 42.10 24.65
CA LEU A 22 34.35 41.80 23.39
C LEU A 22 33.38 41.08 22.42
N PRO A 23 33.45 41.35 21.11
CA PRO A 23 32.69 40.59 20.13
C PRO A 23 33.11 39.11 20.21
N ALA A 24 32.12 38.22 20.26
CA ALA A 24 32.37 36.78 20.26
C ALA A 24 33.20 36.39 19.00
N PRO A 25 34.14 35.45 19.11
CA PRO A 25 34.91 35.01 17.95
C PRO A 25 33.96 34.42 16.89
N PRO A 26 34.26 34.59 15.60
CA PRO A 26 33.48 33.96 14.55
C PRO A 26 33.53 32.44 14.74
N VAL A 27 32.36 31.83 14.95
CA VAL A 27 32.22 30.38 14.93
C VAL A 27 32.64 29.92 13.54
N PHE A 28 33.78 29.25 13.44
CA PHE A 28 34.21 28.59 12.20
C PHE A 28 33.23 27.45 11.95
N MET A 29 32.18 27.73 11.18
CA MET A 29 31.30 26.69 10.68
C MET A 29 32.11 25.94 9.61
N PRO A 30 32.50 24.67 9.83
CA PRO A 30 33.22 23.93 8.80
C PRO A 30 32.36 23.93 7.54
N PRO A 31 32.96 24.05 6.35
CA PRO A 31 32.19 23.95 5.10
C PRO A 31 31.40 22.65 5.16
N ALA A 32 30.09 22.72 4.88
CA ALA A 32 29.25 21.55 4.76
C ALA A 32 29.93 20.62 3.76
N LEU A 33 30.55 19.54 4.25
CA LEU A 33 31.19 18.56 3.40
C LEU A 33 30.12 18.07 2.41
N PRO A 34 30.40 18.06 1.09
CA PRO A 34 29.48 17.43 0.16
C PRO A 34 29.24 16.01 0.64
N GLN A 35 27.98 15.69 0.93
CA GLN A 35 27.49 14.37 1.32
C GLN A 35 27.61 13.41 0.13
N THR A 36 28.83 13.02 -0.16
CA THR A 36 29.27 12.01 -1.12
C THR A 36 30.62 11.60 -0.54
N TYR A 37 30.84 10.40 -0.01
CA TYR A 37 30.50 9.08 -0.52
C TYR A 37 30.39 8.13 0.68
N ASP A 38 29.22 7.54 0.91
CA ASP A 38 29.16 6.32 1.73
C ASP A 38 29.54 5.16 0.80
N LEU A 39 30.84 4.97 0.59
CA LEU A 39 31.36 3.73 0.05
C LEU A 39 31.15 2.67 1.13
N ALA A 40 29.97 2.07 1.14
CA ALA A 40 29.66 0.94 1.99
C ALA A 40 30.78 -0.11 1.78
N PRO A 41 31.51 -0.52 2.83
CA PRO A 41 32.41 -1.65 2.72
C PRO A 41 31.59 -2.85 2.27
N ALA A 42 32.04 -3.49 1.19
CA ALA A 42 31.44 -4.69 0.64
C ALA A 42 31.15 -5.70 1.76
N GLY A 43 29.87 -6.01 2.00
CA GLY A 43 29.49 -7.19 2.80
C GLY A 43 28.46 -6.98 3.91
N PHE A 44 28.13 -5.76 4.32
CA PHE A 44 27.08 -5.59 5.32
C PHE A 44 25.73 -5.35 4.65
N TYR A 45 24.94 -6.43 4.57
CA TYR A 45 23.48 -6.31 4.44
C TYR A 45 22.97 -5.53 5.65
N THR A 46 22.94 -4.20 5.59
CA THR A 46 22.07 -3.45 6.50
C THR A 46 20.66 -3.90 6.15
N PRO A 47 19.92 -4.59 7.04
CA PRO A 47 18.52 -4.86 6.78
C PRO A 47 17.90 -3.49 6.53
N ARG A 48 17.35 -3.26 5.33
CA ARG A 48 16.53 -2.06 5.12
C ARG A 48 15.51 -2.08 6.26
N LEU A 49 15.58 -1.12 7.16
CA LEU A 49 14.53 -0.84 8.14
C LEU A 49 13.30 -0.51 7.32
N GLN A 50 12.53 -1.55 7.00
CA GLN A 50 11.34 -1.42 6.19
C GLN A 50 10.38 -0.57 7.04
N PRO A 51 9.84 0.54 6.52
CA PRO A 51 8.93 1.38 7.27
C PRO A 51 7.87 0.50 7.92
N PRO A 52 7.55 0.69 9.21
CA PRO A 52 6.58 -0.13 9.91
C PRO A 52 5.31 -0.16 9.08
N PRO A 53 4.86 -1.36 8.65
CA PRO A 53 3.83 -1.45 7.65
C PRO A 53 2.50 -0.96 8.21
N ASP A 54 1.75 -0.21 7.40
CA ASP A 54 0.52 0.43 7.85
C ASP A 54 -0.50 -0.59 8.38
N PRO A 55 -1.18 -0.26 9.49
CA PRO A 55 -2.26 -1.09 10.00
C PRO A 55 -3.33 -1.38 8.94
N GLY A 56 -3.67 -2.65 8.78
CA GLY A 56 -4.64 -3.12 7.81
C GLY A 56 -4.10 -3.49 6.43
N GLN A 57 -2.80 -3.30 6.17
CA GLN A 57 -2.15 -3.93 5.03
C GLN A 57 -1.83 -5.41 5.31
N PHE A 58 -1.57 -6.16 4.25
CA PHE A 58 -1.08 -7.54 4.31
C PHE A 58 0.40 -7.58 4.67
N THR A 59 0.81 -8.63 5.39
CA THR A 59 2.24 -9.00 5.37
C THR A 59 2.68 -9.33 3.94
N PRO A 60 3.97 -9.17 3.58
CA PRO A 60 4.44 -9.46 2.22
C PRO A 60 4.08 -10.87 1.74
N ALA A 61 4.22 -11.89 2.59
CA ALA A 61 3.87 -13.26 2.27
C ALA A 61 2.37 -13.43 1.97
N TRP A 62 1.51 -12.89 2.83
CA TRP A 62 0.06 -12.95 2.64
C TRP A 62 -0.41 -12.15 1.42
N ARG A 63 0.27 -11.04 1.10
CA ARG A 63 0.00 -10.28 -0.13
C ARG A 63 0.30 -11.13 -1.36
N THR A 64 1.44 -11.82 -1.38
CA THR A 64 1.82 -12.69 -2.50
C THR A 64 0.81 -13.83 -2.65
N LEU A 65 0.41 -14.48 -1.55
CA LEU A 65 -0.61 -15.54 -1.58
C LEU A 65 -1.95 -15.03 -2.10
N PHE A 66 -2.38 -13.85 -1.65
CA PHE A 66 -3.62 -13.22 -2.11
C PHE A 66 -3.57 -12.92 -3.61
N ILE A 67 -2.51 -12.27 -4.10
CA ILE A 67 -2.34 -11.94 -5.52
C ILE A 67 -2.26 -13.21 -6.37
N ALA A 68 -1.42 -14.17 -5.98
CA ALA A 68 -1.25 -15.42 -6.71
C ALA A 68 -2.55 -16.23 -6.77
N GLY A 69 -3.29 -16.28 -5.66
CA GLY A 69 -4.60 -16.92 -5.60
C GLY A 69 -5.61 -16.28 -6.55
N TRP A 70 -5.70 -14.95 -6.59
CA TRP A 70 -6.58 -14.24 -7.51
C TRP A 70 -6.16 -14.32 -8.98
N ILE A 71 -4.86 -14.42 -9.26
CA ILE A 71 -4.36 -14.77 -10.60
C ILE A 71 -4.81 -16.20 -10.96
N GLY A 72 -4.75 -17.15 -10.03
CA GLY A 72 -5.29 -18.50 -10.22
C GLY A 72 -6.77 -18.50 -10.58
N VAL A 73 -7.57 -17.65 -9.92
CA VAL A 73 -9.00 -17.46 -10.26
C VAL A 73 -9.17 -16.94 -11.69
N LEU A 74 -8.37 -15.97 -12.12
CA LEU A 74 -8.40 -15.45 -13.50
C LEU A 74 -8.08 -16.54 -14.52
N LEU A 75 -7.03 -17.32 -14.26
CA LEU A 75 -6.65 -18.46 -15.11
C LEU A 75 -7.73 -19.54 -15.14
N GLY A 76 -8.43 -19.76 -14.01
CA GLY A 76 -9.60 -20.64 -13.95
C GLY A 76 -10.70 -20.21 -14.92
N PHE A 77 -11.08 -18.94 -14.94
CA PHE A 77 -12.06 -18.43 -15.91
C PHE A 77 -11.57 -18.48 -17.35
N ALA A 78 -10.29 -18.19 -17.60
CA ALA A 78 -9.71 -18.33 -18.92
C ALA A 78 -9.75 -19.79 -19.41
N ALA A 79 -9.51 -20.76 -18.52
CA ALA A 79 -9.65 -22.18 -18.82
C ALA A 79 -11.10 -22.57 -19.12
N VAL A 80 -12.07 -22.08 -18.32
CA VAL A 80 -13.50 -22.29 -18.57
C VAL A 80 -13.91 -21.72 -19.93
N TRP A 81 -13.48 -20.50 -20.26
CA TRP A 81 -13.70 -19.90 -21.57
C TRP A 81 -13.23 -20.83 -22.68
N GLN A 82 -11.96 -21.25 -22.62
CA GLN A 82 -11.35 -22.06 -23.67
C GLN A 82 -12.03 -23.42 -23.79
N ALA A 83 -12.35 -24.05 -22.66
CA ALA A 83 -13.08 -25.31 -22.63
C ALA A 83 -14.48 -25.17 -23.27
N CYS A 84 -15.19 -24.08 -22.98
CA CYS A 84 -16.51 -23.81 -23.58
C CYS A 84 -16.42 -23.62 -25.10
N ARG A 85 -15.38 -22.92 -25.59
CA ARG A 85 -15.12 -22.78 -27.03
C ARG A 85 -14.90 -24.12 -27.71
N VAL A 86 -14.04 -24.96 -27.15
CA VAL A 86 -13.74 -26.31 -27.70
C VAL A 86 -14.97 -27.21 -27.65
N ALA A 87 -15.79 -27.10 -26.60
CA ALA A 87 -17.00 -27.91 -26.44
C ALA A 87 -18.22 -27.37 -27.21
N GLY A 88 -18.11 -26.20 -27.86
CA GLY A 88 -19.25 -25.52 -28.50
C GLY A 88 -20.34 -25.07 -27.50
N ILE A 89 -19.98 -24.90 -26.23
CA ILE A 89 -20.89 -24.46 -25.16
C ILE A 89 -20.84 -22.94 -25.06
N ALA A 90 -22.01 -22.33 -24.90
CA ALA A 90 -22.16 -20.90 -24.76
C ALA A 90 -22.67 -20.54 -23.36
N PRO A 91 -21.79 -20.41 -22.35
CA PRO A 91 -22.19 -19.86 -21.06
C PRO A 91 -22.81 -18.48 -21.26
N TRP A 92 -23.68 -18.07 -20.33
CA TRP A 92 -24.56 -16.92 -20.52
C TRP A 92 -23.82 -15.62 -20.85
N TRP A 93 -22.56 -15.50 -20.42
CA TRP A 93 -21.71 -14.34 -20.64
C TRP A 93 -20.88 -14.42 -21.94
N LEU A 94 -20.57 -15.62 -22.44
CA LEU A 94 -19.72 -15.81 -23.64
C LEU A 94 -20.53 -15.75 -24.95
N GLY A 95 -21.76 -16.28 -24.94
CA GLY A 95 -22.63 -16.34 -26.11
C GLY A 95 -22.19 -17.37 -27.19
N PRO A 96 -23.07 -17.71 -28.15
CA PRO A 96 -22.75 -18.64 -29.23
C PRO A 96 -21.66 -18.11 -30.16
N GLU A 97 -20.90 -19.00 -30.80
CA GLU A 97 -19.85 -18.58 -31.74
C GLU A 97 -20.39 -17.86 -32.96
N THR A 98 -21.59 -18.25 -33.40
CA THR A 98 -22.31 -17.67 -34.55
C THR A 98 -22.91 -16.30 -34.26
N ASN A 99 -23.01 -15.90 -32.99
CA ASN A 99 -23.50 -14.59 -32.58
C ASN A 99 -22.75 -14.14 -31.33
N GLN A 100 -21.55 -13.59 -31.56
CA GLN A 100 -20.67 -13.13 -30.49
C GLN A 100 -21.38 -12.05 -29.66
N ARG A 101 -21.43 -12.26 -28.34
CA ARG A 101 -21.91 -11.23 -27.41
C ARG A 101 -21.00 -10.02 -27.44
N ALA A 102 -21.55 -8.87 -27.06
CA ALA A 102 -20.77 -7.67 -26.86
C ALA A 102 -19.60 -7.95 -25.89
N PHE A 103 -18.41 -7.44 -26.22
CA PHE A 103 -17.18 -7.65 -25.46
C PHE A 103 -17.32 -7.35 -23.96
N VAL A 104 -18.14 -6.34 -23.61
CA VAL A 104 -18.42 -5.97 -22.21
C VAL A 104 -19.05 -7.12 -21.42
N ILE A 105 -19.96 -7.87 -22.03
CA ILE A 105 -20.62 -9.02 -21.37
C ILE A 105 -19.62 -10.16 -21.21
N ILE A 106 -18.80 -10.37 -22.23
CA ILE A 106 -17.76 -11.40 -22.24
C ILE A 106 -16.69 -11.13 -21.16
N ALA A 107 -16.34 -9.86 -20.94
CA ALA A 107 -15.35 -9.44 -19.96
C ALA A 107 -15.86 -9.47 -18.50
N LEU A 108 -17.19 -9.50 -18.30
CA LEU A 108 -17.84 -9.42 -16.99
C LEU A 108 -17.26 -10.37 -15.92
N PRO A 109 -17.07 -11.68 -16.17
CA PRO A 109 -16.49 -12.60 -15.18
C PRO A 109 -15.05 -12.25 -14.76
N PHE A 110 -14.32 -11.48 -15.57
CA PHE A 110 -12.93 -11.12 -15.29
C PHE A 110 -12.80 -9.86 -14.45
N VAL A 111 -13.83 -9.00 -14.43
CA VAL A 111 -13.77 -7.70 -13.74
C VAL A 111 -13.52 -7.89 -12.24
N ALA A 112 -14.32 -8.73 -11.57
CA ALA A 112 -14.18 -8.97 -10.13
C ALA A 112 -12.79 -9.53 -9.76
N PRO A 113 -12.29 -10.60 -10.40
CA PRO A 113 -10.94 -11.09 -10.14
C PRO A 113 -9.83 -10.08 -10.43
N ILE A 114 -9.92 -9.29 -11.52
CA ILE A 114 -8.94 -8.23 -11.82
C ILE A 114 -8.93 -7.19 -10.70
N THR A 115 -10.10 -6.74 -10.24
CA THR A 115 -10.18 -5.74 -9.17
C THR A 115 -9.54 -6.23 -7.87
N ALA A 116 -9.68 -7.52 -7.55
CA ALA A 116 -9.03 -8.12 -6.39
C ALA A 116 -7.50 -8.16 -6.55
N VAL A 117 -6.98 -8.56 -7.72
CA VAL A 117 -5.53 -8.52 -8.01
C VAL A 117 -4.99 -7.10 -7.85
N VAL A 118 -5.66 -6.11 -8.46
CA VAL A 118 -5.27 -4.69 -8.37
C VAL A 118 -5.28 -4.20 -6.93
N ALA A 119 -6.29 -4.55 -6.14
CA ALA A 119 -6.35 -4.18 -4.72
C ALA A 119 -5.17 -4.76 -3.91
N GLY A 120 -4.76 -5.99 -4.23
CA GLY A 120 -3.59 -6.63 -3.65
C GLY A 120 -2.27 -5.92 -4.02
N ILE A 121 -2.09 -5.58 -5.30
CA ILE A 121 -0.89 -4.88 -5.80
C ILE A 121 -0.80 -3.46 -5.21
N ALA A 122 -1.91 -2.72 -5.22
CA ALA A 122 -2.02 -1.35 -4.74
C ALA A 122 -1.97 -1.23 -3.19
N ARG A 123 -1.88 -2.36 -2.47
CA ARG A 123 -1.79 -2.44 -1.00
C ARG A 123 -2.95 -1.76 -0.28
N PHE A 124 -4.16 -1.87 -0.83
CA PHE A 124 -5.33 -1.29 -0.20
C PHE A 124 -5.58 -1.91 1.18
N ARG A 125 -5.84 -1.05 2.19
CA ARG A 125 -6.18 -1.48 3.54
C ARG A 125 -7.50 -2.27 3.62
N VAL A 126 -8.28 -2.24 2.55
CA VAL A 126 -9.56 -2.95 2.39
C VAL A 126 -9.49 -4.11 1.40
N ALA A 127 -8.29 -4.51 0.96
CA ALA A 127 -8.12 -5.55 -0.06
C ALA A 127 -8.79 -6.89 0.30
N CYS A 128 -8.81 -7.30 1.57
CA CYS A 128 -9.57 -8.48 2.02
C CYS A 128 -11.05 -8.38 1.68
N TYR A 129 -11.66 -7.22 1.98
CA TYR A 129 -13.09 -6.99 1.75
C TYR A 129 -13.41 -6.93 0.26
N ILE A 130 -12.53 -6.31 -0.53
CA ILE A 130 -12.63 -6.31 -2.00
C ILE A 130 -12.56 -7.74 -2.52
N GLY A 131 -11.64 -8.56 -2.01
CA GLY A 131 -11.55 -9.98 -2.36
C GLY A 131 -12.83 -10.75 -2.00
N VAL A 132 -13.38 -10.57 -0.80
CA VAL A 132 -14.65 -11.22 -0.42
C VAL A 132 -15.78 -10.80 -1.35
N ALA A 133 -15.94 -9.49 -1.61
CA ALA A 133 -16.94 -8.99 -2.53
C ALA A 133 -16.77 -9.55 -3.95
N ALA A 134 -15.53 -9.58 -4.45
CA ALA A 134 -15.19 -10.18 -5.73
C ALA A 134 -15.56 -11.67 -5.77
N GLY A 135 -15.28 -12.43 -4.71
CA GLY A 135 -15.62 -13.85 -4.62
C GLY A 135 -17.14 -14.08 -4.68
N ILE A 136 -17.92 -13.24 -3.98
CA ILE A 136 -19.38 -13.28 -4.04
C ILE A 136 -19.88 -12.97 -5.47
N VAL A 137 -19.35 -11.93 -6.11
CA VAL A 137 -19.72 -11.59 -7.49
C VAL A 137 -19.42 -12.75 -8.44
N THR A 138 -18.25 -13.37 -8.31
CA THR A 138 -17.87 -14.55 -9.09
C THR A 138 -18.84 -15.73 -8.89
N LEU A 139 -19.30 -15.96 -7.65
CA LEU A 139 -20.31 -16.98 -7.37
C LEU A 139 -21.66 -16.65 -8.01
N VAL A 140 -22.06 -15.37 -8.01
CA VAL A 140 -23.29 -14.92 -8.68
C VAL A 140 -23.21 -15.15 -10.19
N VAL A 141 -22.05 -14.93 -10.81
CA VAL A 141 -21.84 -15.25 -12.24
C VAL A 141 -22.13 -16.73 -12.52
N ALA A 142 -21.65 -17.64 -11.66
CA ALA A 142 -21.87 -19.08 -11.80
C ALA A 142 -23.36 -19.48 -11.74
N LEU A 143 -24.20 -18.72 -11.02
CA LEU A 143 -25.64 -18.99 -10.96
C LEU A 143 -26.34 -18.80 -12.32
N GLY A 144 -25.77 -18.00 -13.23
CA GLY A 144 -26.36 -17.74 -14.54
C GLY A 144 -26.42 -18.98 -15.44
N ASP A 145 -25.47 -19.91 -15.28
CA ASP A 145 -25.39 -21.13 -16.09
C ASP A 145 -26.02 -22.36 -15.43
N ARG A 146 -26.48 -22.27 -14.18
CA ARG A 146 -26.98 -23.41 -13.39
C ARG A 146 -28.08 -24.23 -14.08
N ASN A 147 -28.97 -23.57 -14.83
CA ASN A 147 -30.12 -24.21 -15.46
C ASN A 147 -29.79 -24.83 -16.83
N ARG A 148 -28.75 -24.32 -17.52
CA ARG A 148 -28.41 -24.71 -18.89
C ARG A 148 -27.22 -25.66 -18.94
N PHE A 149 -26.18 -25.36 -18.16
CA PHE A 149 -24.92 -26.08 -18.15
C PHE A 149 -24.46 -26.29 -16.70
N PRO A 150 -25.08 -27.22 -15.95
CA PRO A 150 -24.82 -27.40 -14.52
C PRO A 150 -23.35 -27.77 -14.22
N GLY A 151 -22.69 -28.48 -15.12
CA GLY A 151 -21.25 -28.80 -14.99
C GLY A 151 -20.36 -27.56 -15.07
N VAL A 152 -20.64 -26.63 -15.98
CA VAL A 152 -19.91 -25.37 -16.10
C VAL A 152 -20.16 -24.50 -14.87
N ALA A 153 -21.42 -24.37 -14.46
CA ALA A 153 -21.80 -23.64 -13.25
C ALA A 153 -21.11 -24.18 -12.00
N ALA A 154 -20.96 -25.51 -11.86
CA ALA A 154 -20.25 -26.11 -10.73
C ALA A 154 -18.75 -25.74 -10.73
N VAL A 155 -18.09 -25.73 -11.89
CA VAL A 155 -16.68 -25.34 -12.02
C VAL A 155 -16.50 -23.84 -11.72
N GLU A 156 -17.35 -22.99 -12.30
CA GLU A 156 -17.33 -21.54 -12.02
C GLU A 156 -17.58 -21.25 -10.53
N ALA A 157 -18.51 -21.98 -9.91
CA ALA A 157 -18.77 -21.87 -8.47
C ALA A 157 -17.57 -22.32 -7.64
N ALA A 158 -16.91 -23.42 -8.01
CA ALA A 158 -15.68 -23.87 -7.33
C ALA A 158 -14.56 -22.82 -7.41
N ILE A 159 -14.38 -22.20 -8.58
CA ILE A 159 -13.42 -21.09 -8.78
C ILE A 159 -13.77 -19.89 -7.88
N GLY A 160 -15.06 -19.50 -7.83
CA GLY A 160 -15.54 -18.44 -6.95
C GLY A 160 -15.32 -18.74 -5.47
N CYS A 161 -15.64 -19.95 -5.03
CA CYS A 161 -15.40 -20.44 -3.68
C CYS A 161 -13.91 -20.39 -3.31
N ALA A 162 -13.02 -20.80 -4.22
CA ALA A 162 -11.58 -20.71 -4.00
C ALA A 162 -11.14 -19.25 -3.76
N GLY A 163 -11.58 -18.32 -4.61
CA GLY A 163 -11.30 -16.88 -4.43
C GLY A 163 -11.83 -16.31 -3.11
N LEU A 164 -13.03 -16.76 -2.70
CA LEU A 164 -13.63 -16.37 -1.43
C LEU A 164 -12.83 -16.91 -0.24
N LEU A 165 -12.44 -18.18 -0.26
CA LEU A 165 -11.61 -18.80 0.78
C LEU A 165 -10.23 -18.15 0.88
N ILE A 166 -9.59 -17.82 -0.25
CA ILE A 166 -8.32 -17.07 -0.28
C ILE A 166 -8.51 -15.72 0.43
N SER A 167 -9.62 -15.03 0.15
CA SER A 167 -9.90 -13.71 0.71
C SER A 167 -10.23 -13.75 2.20
N VAL A 168 -10.96 -14.76 2.65
CA VAL A 168 -11.23 -15.03 4.07
C VAL A 168 -9.94 -15.41 4.81
N GLY A 169 -9.11 -16.29 4.23
CA GLY A 169 -7.81 -16.68 4.78
C GLY A 169 -6.86 -15.48 4.91
N ALA A 170 -6.89 -14.55 3.96
CA ALA A 170 -6.03 -13.38 3.97
C ALA A 170 -6.27 -12.43 5.18
N PHE A 171 -7.41 -12.55 5.88
CA PHE A 171 -7.62 -11.83 7.14
C PHE A 171 -6.63 -12.26 8.24
N ALA A 172 -6.18 -13.52 8.24
CA ALA A 172 -5.16 -14.01 9.16
C ALA A 172 -3.82 -13.28 8.98
N GLY A 173 -3.56 -12.80 7.76
CA GLY A 173 -2.34 -12.08 7.37
C GLY A 173 -2.37 -10.57 7.51
N ARG A 174 -3.44 -10.01 8.07
CA ARG A 174 -3.63 -8.57 8.18
C ARG A 174 -2.87 -8.03 9.39
N MET A 175 -2.06 -6.99 9.17
CA MET A 175 -1.36 -6.30 10.24
C MET A 175 -2.34 -5.57 11.15
N ARG A 176 -2.23 -5.83 12.45
CA ARG A 176 -3.10 -5.26 13.49
C ARG A 176 -2.40 -4.04 14.11
N ARG A 177 -3.18 -3.07 14.59
CA ARG A 177 -2.63 -2.01 15.44
C ARG A 177 -2.18 -2.64 16.77
N PRO A 178 -0.95 -2.38 17.25
CA PRO A 178 -0.61 -2.67 18.64
C PRO A 178 -1.58 -1.88 19.53
N ARG A 179 -2.12 -2.55 20.56
CA ARG A 179 -3.00 -1.95 21.56
C ARG A 179 -2.17 -1.29 22.64
#